data_AF-A0A7X8VW39-F1
#
_entry.id   AF-A0A7X8VW39-F1
#
_cell.length_a   1.000
_cell.length_b   1.000
_cell.length_c   1.000
_cell.angle_alpha   90.00
_cell.angle_beta   90.00
_cell.angle_gamma   90.00
#
_symmetry.space_group_name_H-M   'P 1'
#
loop_
_entity.id
_entity.type
_entity.pdbx_description
1 polymer ?
#
loop_
_entity_poly.entity_id
_entity_poly.type
_entity_poly.pdbx_seq_one_letter_code
_entity_poly.pdbx_strand_id
1 'polypeptide(L)'
;PPPPVPPKTDPPPRVISVVYRGMYQGLSDQRLAFIKASDSSTKKSISVPLGESEKIFSALTVVSFDENSLTITYGEGKKVVVKRGSEKKVKLQ
;
A
#
# COMPACT_ATOMS: atom_id res chain seq x y z
N PRO A 1 -33.50 -11.10 -32.66
CA PRO A 1 -32.87 -11.19 -31.32
C PRO A 1 -31.60 -10.33 -31.24
N PRO A 2 -31.43 -9.49 -30.20
CA PRO A 2 -30.16 -8.80 -29.98
C PRO A 2 -29.07 -9.81 -29.56
N PRO A 3 -27.80 -9.56 -29.91
CA PRO A 3 -26.70 -10.46 -29.54
C PRO A 3 -26.51 -10.51 -28.02
N PRO A 4 -26.05 -11.65 -27.46
CA PRO A 4 -25.73 -11.75 -26.04
C PRO A 4 -24.61 -10.76 -25.71
N VAL A 5 -24.85 -9.89 -24.74
CA VAL A 5 -23.80 -9.03 -24.19
C VAL A 5 -22.79 -9.95 -23.51
N PRO A 6 -21.48 -9.85 -23.80
CA PRO A 6 -20.48 -10.62 -23.09
C PRO A 6 -20.59 -10.32 -21.59
N PRO A 7 -20.48 -11.32 -20.69
CA PRO A 7 -20.42 -11.05 -19.27
C PRO A 7 -19.26 -10.10 -19.02
N LYS A 8 -19.54 -8.95 -18.37
CA LYS A 8 -18.49 -8.07 -17.86
C LYS A 8 -17.67 -8.89 -16.88
N THR A 9 -16.48 -9.31 -17.28
CA THR A 9 -15.50 -9.87 -16.35
C THR A 9 -15.17 -8.77 -15.36
N ASP A 10 -15.56 -8.93 -14.09
CA ASP A 10 -15.14 -8.02 -13.04
C ASP A 10 -13.60 -7.88 -13.10
N PRO A 11 -13.07 -6.65 -13.01
CA PRO A 11 -11.63 -6.47 -13.01
C PRO A 11 -11.01 -7.31 -11.88
N PRO A 12 -9.87 -7.98 -12.13
CA PRO A 12 -9.25 -8.82 -11.12
C PRO A 12 -8.97 -7.99 -9.86
N PRO A 13 -9.18 -8.55 -8.65
CA PRO A 13 -8.96 -7.82 -7.40
C PRO A 13 -7.56 -7.22 -7.36
N ARG A 14 -7.45 -5.91 -7.19
CA ARG A 14 -6.16 -5.23 -7.11
C ARG A 14 -5.56 -5.52 -5.73
N VAL A 15 -4.43 -6.22 -5.70
CA VAL A 15 -3.73 -6.57 -4.46
C VAL A 15 -2.43 -5.79 -4.41
N ILE A 16 -2.25 -5.01 -3.34
CA ILE A 16 -0.98 -4.32 -3.06
C ILE A 16 -0.29 -5.05 -1.92
N SER A 17 0.86 -5.66 -2.21
CA SER A 17 1.78 -6.16 -1.17
C SER A 17 2.59 -4.99 -0.65
N VAL A 18 2.69 -4.85 0.67
CA VAL A 18 3.53 -3.85 1.34
C VAL A 18 4.44 -4.55 2.33
N VAL A 19 5.73 -4.27 2.23
CA VAL A 19 6.76 -4.71 3.18
C VAL A 19 7.31 -3.47 3.86
N TYR A 20 7.21 -3.44 5.18
CA TYR A 20 7.80 -2.37 5.97
C TYR A 20 9.24 -2.75 6.36
N ARG A 21 10.22 -1.92 5.99
CA ARG A 21 11.64 -2.19 6.26
C ARG A 21 12.16 -1.50 7.52
N GLY A 22 11.46 -0.46 7.97
CA GLY A 22 11.82 0.35 9.14
C GLY A 22 11.72 1.84 8.81
N MET A 23 12.05 2.68 9.78
CA MET A 23 12.06 4.12 9.62
C MET A 23 13.46 4.69 9.75
N TYR A 24 13.64 5.88 9.20
CA TYR A 24 14.75 6.77 9.50
C TYR A 24 14.21 8.06 10.10
N GLN A 25 14.82 8.45 11.22
CA GLN A 25 14.57 9.73 11.85
C GLN A 25 15.82 10.58 11.64
N GLY A 26 15.71 11.57 10.75
CA GLY A 26 16.79 12.52 10.51
C GLY A 26 16.93 13.53 11.66
N LEU A 27 18.00 14.33 11.61
CA LEU A 27 18.30 15.37 12.59
C LEU A 27 17.24 16.50 12.65
N SER A 28 16.43 16.65 11.59
CA SER A 28 15.46 17.75 11.44
C SER A 28 14.00 17.33 11.68
N ASP A 29 13.75 16.38 12.59
CA ASP A 29 12.43 15.79 12.89
C ASP A 29 11.71 15.11 11.70
N GLN A 30 12.34 15.09 10.52
CA GLN A 30 11.80 14.41 9.36
C GLN A 30 11.94 12.90 9.53
N ARG A 31 10.79 12.24 9.70
CA ARG A 31 10.66 10.79 9.76
C ARG A 31 10.30 10.26 8.38
N LEU A 32 10.99 9.20 7.95
CA LEU A 32 10.76 8.53 6.68
C LEU A 32 10.60 7.03 6.91
N ALA A 33 9.51 6.45 6.45
CA ALA A 33 9.28 5.01 6.42
C ALA A 33 9.85 4.41 5.14
N PHE A 34 10.76 3.46 5.25
CA PHE A 34 11.20 2.68 4.11
C PHE A 34 10.24 1.54 3.86
N ILE A 35 9.63 1.54 2.68
CA ILE A 35 8.73 0.49 2.25
C ILE A 35 9.20 -0.14 0.95
N LYS A 36 8.77 -1.38 0.73
CA LYS A 36 8.70 -1.98 -0.60
C LYS A 36 7.24 -2.32 -0.87
N ALA A 37 6.68 -1.82 -1.96
CA ALA A 37 5.32 -2.11 -2.35
C ALA A 37 5.25 -2.67 -3.77
N SER A 38 4.35 -3.64 -3.98
CA SER A 38 4.11 -4.27 -5.28
C SER A 38 2.63 -4.32 -5.57
N ASP A 39 2.22 -3.85 -6.75
CA ASP A 39 0.83 -3.83 -7.19
C ASP A 39 0.58 -4.97 -8.20
N SER A 40 -0.33 -5.88 -7.87
CA SER A 40 -0.67 -7.03 -8.71
C SER A 40 -1.35 -6.63 -10.02
N SER A 41 -2.07 -5.51 -10.05
CA SER A 41 -2.81 -5.04 -11.23
C SER A 41 -1.85 -4.49 -12.29
N THR A 42 -0.88 -3.69 -11.88
CA THR A 42 0.10 -3.07 -12.78
C THR A 42 1.41 -3.85 -12.91
N LYS A 43 1.61 -4.89 -12.09
CA LYS A 43 2.86 -5.64 -11.92
C LYS A 43 4.06 -4.74 -11.57
N LYS A 44 3.82 -3.51 -11.11
CA LYS A 44 4.88 -2.57 -10.70
C LYS A 44 5.29 -2.81 -9.26
N SER A 45 6.58 -2.61 -9.00
CA SER A 45 7.15 -2.61 -7.65
C SER A 45 7.93 -1.33 -7.40
N ILE A 46 7.76 -0.73 -6.23
CA ILE A 46 8.49 0.46 -5.78
C ILE A 46 9.18 0.16 -4.45
N SER A 47 10.34 0.77 -4.24
CA SER A 47 11.06 0.74 -2.96
C SER A 47 11.53 2.15 -2.68
N VAL A 48 10.80 2.87 -1.84
CA VAL A 48 10.98 4.30 -1.62
C VAL A 48 10.83 4.65 -0.14
N PRO A 49 11.53 5.68 0.36
CA PRO A 49 11.19 6.33 1.61
C PRO A 49 9.88 7.11 1.44
N LEU A 50 8.98 7.05 2.42
CA LEU A 50 7.74 7.81 2.45
C LEU A 50 7.55 8.50 3.79
N GLY A 51 7.03 9.73 3.75
CA GLY A 51 6.57 10.45 4.93
C GLY A 51 5.16 10.04 5.38
N GLU A 52 4.73 10.61 6.49
CA GLU A 52 3.32 10.53 6.90
C GLU A 52 2.45 11.27 5.88
N SER A 53 1.22 10.79 5.66
CA SER A 53 0.27 11.27 4.65
C SER A 53 0.65 11.04 3.18
N GLU A 54 1.79 10.40 2.89
CA GLU A 54 2.15 10.05 1.52
C GLU A 54 1.38 8.83 1.00
N LYS A 55 1.25 8.73 -0.33
CA LYS A 55 0.44 7.72 -1.00
C LYS A 55 1.29 6.65 -1.68
N ILE A 56 0.85 5.40 -1.55
CA ILE A 56 1.41 4.22 -2.22
C ILE A 56 0.46 3.83 -3.35
N PHE A 57 0.94 3.89 -4.60
CA PHE A 57 0.16 3.61 -5.80
C PHE A 57 -1.21 4.31 -5.87
N SER A 58 -1.32 5.51 -5.27
CA SER A 58 -2.53 6.32 -5.12
C SER A 58 -3.72 5.64 -4.41
N ALA A 59 -3.52 4.45 -3.83
CA ALA A 59 -4.59 3.64 -3.24
C ALA A 59 -4.43 3.38 -1.74
N LEU A 60 -3.20 3.42 -1.24
CA LEU A 60 -2.90 3.36 0.19
C LEU A 60 -2.31 4.70 0.63
N THR A 61 -2.60 5.12 1.85
CA THR A 61 -2.03 6.33 2.45
C THR A 61 -1.32 5.95 3.74
N VAL A 62 -0.10 6.42 3.94
CA VAL A 62 0.63 6.27 5.19
C VAL A 62 0.00 7.18 6.24
N VAL A 63 -0.46 6.60 7.35
CA VAL A 63 -1.03 7.37 8.47
C VAL A 63 0.04 7.69 9.49
N SER A 64 0.77 6.67 9.92
CA SER A 64 1.82 6.80 10.92
C SER A 64 2.77 5.61 10.85
N PHE A 65 3.96 5.77 11.41
CA PHE A 65 4.92 4.70 11.53
C PHE A 65 5.88 4.93 12.69
N ASP A 66 6.38 3.82 13.20
CA ASP A 66 7.37 3.73 14.27
C ASP A 66 8.44 2.70 13.89
N GLU A 67 9.42 2.45 14.74
CA GLU A 67 10.54 1.54 14.47
C GLU A 67 10.12 0.09 14.17
N ASN A 68 8.93 -0.31 14.58
CA ASN A 68 8.40 -1.67 14.54
C ASN A 68 7.19 -1.82 13.61
N SER A 69 6.43 -0.76 13.35
CA SER A 69 5.17 -0.84 12.63
C SER A 69 4.90 0.35 11.71
N LEU A 70 4.16 0.08 10.63
CA LEU A 70 3.64 1.06 9.69
C LEU A 70 2.12 0.91 9.64
N THR A 71 1.40 2.00 9.88
CA THR A 71 -0.06 2.07 9.72
C THR A 71 -0.40 2.75 8.41
N ILE A 72 -1.15 2.04 7.57
CA ILE A 72 -1.65 2.54 6.29
C ILE A 72 -3.18 2.45 6.25
N THR A 73 -3.80 3.44 5.61
CA THR A 73 -5.24 3.43 5.30
C THR A 73 -5.48 3.14 3.83
N TYR A 74 -6.64 2.56 3.53
CA TYR A 74 -7.08 2.27 2.17
C TYR A 74 -8.61 2.27 2.07
N GLY A 75 -9.12 2.55 0.86
CA GLY A 75 -10.57 2.60 0.59
C GLY A 75 -11.32 3.54 1.55
N GLU A 76 -12.49 3.13 2.02
CA GLU A 76 -13.35 3.83 2.99
C GLU A 76 -12.77 3.82 4.42
N GLY A 77 -11.51 4.24 4.58
CA GLY A 77 -10.89 4.41 5.90
C GLY A 77 -10.45 3.11 6.59
N LYS A 78 -10.41 1.98 5.88
CA LYS A 78 -9.88 0.73 6.42
C LYS A 78 -8.40 0.91 6.78
N LYS A 79 -8.00 0.46 7.97
CA LYS A 79 -6.63 0.54 8.46
C LYS A 79 -5.97 -0.82 8.42
N VAL A 80 -4.69 -0.84 8.11
CA VAL A 80 -3.87 -2.05 8.26
C VAL A 80 -2.51 -1.68 8.83
N VAL A 81 -2.06 -2.52 9.75
CA VAL A 81 -0.75 -2.41 10.39
C VAL A 81 0.19 -3.42 9.74
N VAL A 82 1.33 -2.94 9.29
CA VAL A 82 2.41 -3.72 8.69
C VAL A 82 3.58 -3.74 9.67
N LYS A 83 3.89 -4.91 10.20
CA LYS A 83 5.06 -5.08 11.08
C LYS A 83 6.35 -5.02 10.27
N ARG A 84 7.41 -4.49 10.87
CA ARG A 84 8.73 -4.44 10.26
C ARG A 84 9.22 -5.85 9.90
N GLY A 85 9.82 -5.96 8.73
CA GLY A 85 10.29 -7.23 8.16
C GLY A 85 9.18 -8.16 7.66
N SER A 86 7.90 -7.79 7.82
CA SER A 86 6.77 -8.59 7.38
C SER A 86 6.16 -8.04 6.09
N GLU A 87 5.67 -8.94 5.23
CA GLU A 87 4.82 -8.59 4.10
C GLU A 87 3.35 -8.60 4.51
N LYS A 88 2.60 -7.57 4.12
CA LYS A 88 1.15 -7.51 4.25
C LYS A 88 0.52 -7.30 2.89
N LYS A 89 -0.49 -8.12 2.57
CA LYS A 89 -1.26 -8.02 1.32
C LYS A 89 -2.56 -7.28 1.58
N VAL A 90 -2.75 -6.14 0.92
CA VAL A 90 -3.98 -5.33 0.96
C VAL A 90 -4.78 -5.64 -0.30
N LYS A 91 -5.97 -6.22 -0.11
CA LYS A 91 -6.90 -6.47 -1.21
C LYS A 91 -7.81 -5.26 -1.35
N LEU A 92 -7.72 -4.57 -2.48
CA LEU A 92 -8.61 -3.48 -2.87
C LEU A 92 -9.77 -4.12 -3.65
N GLN A 93 -10.98 -4.01 -3.08
CA GLN A 93 -12.25 -4.40 -3.69
C GLN A 93 -13.05 -3.14 -3.94
#